data_AF-A0AAD3H255-F1
#
_entry.id   AF-A0AAD3H255-F1
#
_cell.length_a   1.000
_cell.length_b   1.000
_cell.length_c   1.000
_cell.angle_alpha   90.00
_cell.angle_beta   90.00
_cell.angle_gamma   90.00
#
_symmetry.space_group_name_H-M   'P 1'
#
loop_
_entity.id
_entity.type
_entity.pdbx_description
1 polymer ?
#
loop_
_entity_poly.entity_id
_entity_poly.type
_entity_poly.pdbx_seq_one_letter_code
_entity_poly.pdbx_strand_id
1 'polypeptide(L)'
;MNTSLNTSPKKKLRSKTLRIGLVALAGYAYFSSDVNSSTPEEDIKRNLSNIDFDKSHTIAAVVNTAKCGTGGMQNSLVQSFECKEQVQLYERTVWHPNCEKNNVHVIRTHFSDEGGDAIEYARKNIPDGEEAQCLIMSGIRNPRDWAISRFVERFKDDFCDGNVPYEELKQRFHEFLMENSIVQVSLLGAIPGLMKEFGTTLQDQMEILKENKGYSLITNTGDGPYRGCELLFLQMEYHYRWKEIIEGQFPGISYAKNEKRQERCPNFADDYERIMAEYEFSDEEIEAIIAGEDSIRQYLEVYGIGLKKEEVSDSEEEAKAEMTSKEKAVPMLRMGSAEAEVEFSLARKLPSTEEKESPNYTPSRLLRHEKMSAIDMIMKALE
;
A
#
# COMPACT_ATOMS: atom_id res chain seq x y z
N MET A 1 -11.60 4.53 89.79
CA MET A 1 -11.51 3.12 89.34
C MET A 1 -10.87 3.20 87.96
N ASN A 2 -9.57 2.94 87.75
CA ASN A 2 -8.81 1.67 87.90
C ASN A 2 -9.49 0.54 87.11
N THR A 3 -8.83 -0.21 86.21
CA THR A 3 -7.36 -0.41 85.99
C THR A 3 -7.03 -1.07 84.64
N SER A 4 -5.73 -1.15 84.29
CA SER A 4 -5.07 -2.03 83.29
C SER A 4 -5.33 -1.74 81.80
N LEU A 5 -4.37 -1.44 80.90
CA LEU A 5 -2.98 -1.90 80.63
C LEU A 5 -2.82 -3.40 80.40
N ASN A 6 -2.39 -3.78 79.18
CA ASN A 6 -1.22 -4.66 78.99
C ASN A 6 -0.59 -4.53 77.59
N THR A 7 0.69 -4.90 77.45
CA THR A 7 1.55 -4.51 76.31
C THR A 7 2.48 -5.62 75.80
N SER A 8 2.86 -5.54 74.51
CA SER A 8 4.06 -6.17 73.91
C SER A 8 4.05 -7.72 73.75
N PRO A 9 4.98 -8.35 72.97
CA PRO A 9 6.27 -7.80 72.47
C PRO A 9 6.57 -7.95 70.97
N LYS A 10 7.47 -7.07 70.49
CA LYS A 10 8.21 -7.22 69.22
C LYS A 10 9.27 -8.33 69.34
N LYS A 11 9.45 -9.16 68.31
CA LYS A 11 10.65 -10.00 68.13
C LYS A 11 11.48 -9.50 66.94
N LYS A 12 12.76 -9.19 67.19
CA LYS A 12 13.79 -9.07 66.15
C LYS A 12 14.32 -10.48 65.82
N LEU A 13 14.53 -10.78 64.55
CA LEU A 13 15.47 -11.83 64.13
C LEU A 13 16.59 -11.19 63.29
N ARG A 14 17.83 -11.49 63.63
CA ARG A 14 19.05 -11.26 62.83
C ARG A 14 19.52 -12.61 62.29
N SER A 15 20.57 -12.60 61.45
CA SER A 15 21.29 -13.78 60.91
C SER A 15 20.63 -14.34 59.63
N LYS A 16 21.35 -14.70 58.55
CA LYS A 16 22.81 -14.89 58.39
C LYS A 16 23.26 -14.64 56.95
N THR A 17 24.52 -14.26 56.79
CA THR A 17 25.24 -14.13 55.52
C THR A 17 25.34 -15.47 54.78
N LEU A 18 25.19 -15.46 53.44
CA LEU A 18 25.82 -16.45 52.57
C LEU A 18 26.53 -15.74 51.41
N ARG A 19 27.82 -16.04 51.22
CA ARG A 19 28.63 -15.54 50.09
C ARG A 19 28.84 -16.67 49.10
N ILE A 20 28.36 -16.49 47.87
CA ILE A 20 28.82 -17.12 46.63
C ILE A 20 28.58 -16.03 45.57
N GLY A 21 29.45 -15.70 44.62
CA GLY A 21 30.81 -16.16 44.30
C GLY A 21 31.09 -15.60 42.90
N LEU A 22 32.07 -14.70 42.76
CA LEU A 22 32.16 -13.78 41.62
C LEU A 22 33.42 -14.02 40.78
N VAL A 23 33.23 -14.53 39.55
CA VAL A 23 34.17 -14.59 38.42
C VAL A 23 33.27 -14.57 37.16
N ALA A 24 33.12 -13.45 36.41
CA ALA A 24 33.99 -13.00 35.30
C ALA A 24 33.98 -13.98 34.10
N LEU A 25 34.01 -13.61 32.81
CA LEU A 25 34.05 -12.35 32.02
C LEU A 25 33.64 -12.76 30.56
N ALA A 26 33.20 -11.93 29.60
CA ALA A 26 32.99 -10.48 29.46
C ALA A 26 31.94 -10.20 28.35
N GLY A 27 31.79 -8.94 27.92
CA GLY A 27 31.43 -8.63 26.52
C GLY A 27 29.96 -8.42 26.16
N TYR A 28 29.29 -7.41 26.73
CA TYR A 28 28.29 -6.58 26.02
C TYR A 28 28.04 -5.30 26.84
N ALA A 29 28.82 -4.26 26.55
CA ALA A 29 28.70 -2.96 27.20
C ALA A 29 29.22 -1.85 26.27
N TYR A 30 28.44 -1.51 25.24
CA TYR A 30 28.47 -0.19 24.61
C TYR A 30 27.18 0.07 23.80
N PHE A 31 26.07 0.20 24.52
CA PHE A 31 24.96 1.07 24.10
C PHE A 31 24.54 1.88 25.32
N SER A 32 25.04 3.11 25.38
CA SER A 32 24.57 4.10 26.36
C SER A 32 23.12 4.39 26.02
N SER A 33 22.23 4.14 26.97
CA SER A 33 20.82 4.49 26.86
C SER A 33 20.62 5.97 27.18
N ASP A 34 21.16 6.82 26.31
CA ASP A 34 20.72 8.19 26.18
C ASP A 34 19.38 8.19 25.43
N VAL A 35 18.30 7.91 26.18
CA VAL A 35 16.92 8.15 25.73
C VAL A 35 16.74 9.65 25.64
N ASN A 36 17.22 10.20 24.54
CA ASN A 36 17.15 11.62 24.23
C ASN A 36 15.67 11.96 24.06
N SER A 37 15.12 12.80 24.94
CA SER A 37 13.72 13.21 24.87
C SER A 37 13.53 14.30 23.79
N SER A 38 13.94 14.02 22.55
CA SER A 38 13.59 14.86 21.42
C SER A 38 12.07 14.83 21.24
N THR A 39 11.53 16.01 20.99
CA THR A 39 10.16 16.12 20.50
C THR A 39 10.08 15.57 19.07
N PRO A 40 8.92 15.06 18.61
CA PRO A 40 8.78 14.57 17.23
C PRO A 40 9.18 15.62 16.16
N GLU A 41 9.04 16.91 16.49
CA GLU A 41 9.46 18.04 15.65
C GLU A 41 10.99 18.18 15.52
N GLU A 42 11.77 17.69 16.49
CA GLU A 42 13.24 17.71 16.48
C GLU A 42 13.82 16.50 15.72
N ASP A 43 13.14 15.36 15.75
CA ASP A 43 13.53 14.17 14.99
C ASP A 43 13.29 14.38 13.48
N ILE A 44 12.15 14.97 13.10
CA ILE A 44 11.85 15.35 11.70
C ILE A 44 12.88 16.32 11.13
N LYS A 45 13.46 17.20 11.96
CA LYS A 45 14.46 18.20 11.54
C LYS A 45 15.89 17.65 11.41
N ARG A 46 16.20 16.44 11.92
CA ARG A 46 17.58 15.92 11.95
C ARG A 46 18.04 15.23 10.65
N ASN A 47 17.12 14.78 9.82
CA ASN A 47 17.42 14.00 8.60
C ASN A 47 17.27 14.80 7.29
N LEU A 48 17.20 16.13 7.37
CA LEU A 48 16.82 16.98 6.24
C LEU A 48 17.93 17.13 5.20
N SER A 49 17.65 16.70 3.97
CA SER A 49 18.41 17.11 2.80
C SER A 49 18.28 18.63 2.63
N ASN A 50 19.41 19.31 2.37
CA ASN A 50 19.43 20.76 2.14
C ASN A 50 18.93 21.07 0.73
N ILE A 51 17.64 20.88 0.50
CA ILE A 51 16.98 21.15 -0.78
C ILE A 51 16.73 22.65 -0.89
N ASP A 52 17.35 23.26 -1.90
CA ASP A 52 17.31 24.70 -2.16
C ASP A 52 16.61 24.92 -3.51
N PHE A 53 15.28 24.91 -3.43
CA PHE A 53 14.36 25.04 -4.57
C PHE A 53 14.54 26.35 -5.35
N ASP A 54 15.23 27.35 -4.79
CA ASP A 54 15.49 28.64 -5.43
C ASP A 54 16.88 28.71 -6.09
N LYS A 55 17.74 27.68 -5.96
CA LYS A 55 19.10 27.64 -6.53
C LYS A 55 19.43 26.46 -7.44
N SER A 56 18.59 25.41 -7.47
CA SER A 56 18.84 24.22 -8.28
C SER A 56 17.63 23.84 -9.12
N HIS A 57 17.85 23.09 -10.21
CA HIS A 57 16.74 22.46 -10.89
C HIS A 57 16.08 21.43 -9.95
N THR A 58 14.75 21.38 -9.94
CA THR A 58 13.96 20.51 -9.08
C THR A 58 13.04 19.66 -9.93
N ILE A 59 12.98 18.37 -9.63
CA ILE A 59 11.95 17.45 -10.14
C ILE A 59 11.14 16.96 -8.94
N ALA A 60 9.87 17.34 -8.86
CA ALA A 60 8.97 16.97 -7.78
C ALA A 60 7.82 16.13 -8.33
N ALA A 61 7.88 14.81 -8.10
CA ALA A 61 6.96 13.83 -8.66
C ALA A 61 6.00 13.27 -7.61
N VAL A 62 4.75 13.01 -7.99
CA VAL A 62 3.79 12.20 -7.24
C VAL A 62 3.55 10.92 -8.02
N VAL A 63 4.38 9.90 -7.76
CA VAL A 63 4.26 8.55 -8.35
C VAL A 63 3.57 7.68 -7.32
N ASN A 64 2.26 7.49 -7.46
CA ASN A 64 1.46 7.02 -6.31
C ASN A 64 0.20 6.26 -6.72
N THR A 65 -0.09 5.17 -6.01
CA THR A 65 -1.31 4.38 -6.16
C THR A 65 -2.55 5.28 -6.06
N ALA A 66 -3.52 5.10 -6.97
CA ALA A 66 -4.73 5.90 -6.99
C ALA A 66 -5.46 5.81 -5.63
N LYS A 67 -6.07 6.90 -5.16
CA LYS A 67 -6.78 6.99 -3.85
C LYS A 67 -5.90 6.91 -2.59
N CYS A 68 -4.58 6.78 -2.71
CA CYS A 68 -3.62 6.95 -1.61
C CYS A 68 -3.17 8.42 -1.45
N GLY A 69 -4.13 9.35 -1.37
CA GLY A 69 -3.84 10.77 -1.08
C GLY A 69 -3.24 11.59 -2.23
N THR A 70 -3.13 11.03 -3.45
CA THR A 70 -2.48 11.64 -4.63
C THR A 70 -2.81 13.11 -4.85
N GLY A 71 -4.09 13.49 -4.77
CA GLY A 71 -4.53 14.88 -5.00
C GLY A 71 -3.99 15.88 -3.98
N GLY A 72 -3.72 15.46 -2.74
CA GLY A 72 -3.21 16.36 -1.69
C GLY A 72 -1.72 16.63 -1.89
N MET A 73 -0.95 15.57 -2.17
CA MET A 73 0.45 15.70 -2.56
C MET A 73 0.58 16.53 -3.85
N GLN A 74 -0.21 16.25 -4.89
CA GLN A 74 -0.21 17.03 -6.13
C GLN A 74 -0.52 18.51 -5.85
N ASN A 75 -1.62 18.82 -5.15
CA ASN A 75 -2.00 20.20 -4.86
C ASN A 75 -0.94 20.93 -4.04
N SER A 76 -0.23 20.22 -3.14
CA SER A 76 0.88 20.79 -2.36
C SER A 76 2.00 21.26 -3.29
N LEU A 77 2.45 20.42 -4.23
CA LEU A 77 3.47 20.82 -5.21
C LEU A 77 3.00 21.99 -6.09
N VAL A 78 1.77 21.91 -6.61
CA VAL A 78 1.21 22.89 -7.54
C VAL A 78 1.07 24.28 -6.93
N GLN A 79 0.59 24.36 -5.68
CA GLN A 79 0.47 25.63 -4.97
C GLN A 79 1.84 26.20 -4.61
N SER A 80 2.80 25.35 -4.22
CA SER A 80 4.13 25.77 -3.78
C SER A 80 5.03 26.26 -4.91
N PHE A 81 4.85 25.73 -6.12
CA PHE A 81 5.61 26.09 -7.32
C PHE A 81 4.80 26.92 -8.32
N GLU A 82 3.65 27.44 -7.88
CA GLU A 82 2.78 28.35 -8.63
C GLU A 82 2.44 27.83 -10.05
N CYS A 83 2.13 26.54 -10.17
CA CYS A 83 1.99 25.91 -11.47
C CYS A 83 0.63 26.19 -12.13
N LYS A 84 0.68 26.60 -13.39
CA LYS A 84 -0.47 26.86 -14.26
C LYS A 84 -0.98 25.56 -14.91
N GLU A 85 -2.16 25.67 -15.51
CA GLU A 85 -2.91 24.52 -16.03
C GLU A 85 -2.17 23.71 -17.12
N GLN A 86 -2.74 22.52 -17.31
CA GLN A 86 -2.20 21.30 -17.89
C GLN A 86 -1.39 21.43 -19.19
N VAL A 87 -0.23 20.75 -19.22
CA VAL A 87 0.27 20.09 -20.43
C VAL A 87 0.20 18.58 -20.18
N GLN A 88 -0.68 17.88 -20.90
CA GLN A 88 -0.72 16.41 -20.86
C GLN A 88 0.34 15.86 -21.82
N LEU A 89 1.49 15.44 -21.29
CA LEU A 89 2.67 15.10 -22.11
C LEU A 89 2.57 13.76 -22.87
N TYR A 90 1.66 12.86 -22.48
CA TYR A 90 1.50 11.53 -23.10
C TYR A 90 0.03 11.10 -23.14
N GLU A 91 -0.25 9.96 -23.79
CA GLU A 91 -1.60 9.38 -23.85
C GLU A 91 -2.11 8.98 -22.43
N ARG A 92 -2.80 9.93 -21.79
CA ARG A 92 -3.80 9.79 -20.71
C ARG A 92 -3.34 9.66 -19.25
N THR A 93 -2.12 9.24 -18.93
CA THR A 93 -1.76 8.83 -17.56
C THR A 93 -0.78 9.75 -16.82
N VAL A 94 0.21 10.33 -17.51
CA VAL A 94 1.18 11.28 -16.92
C VAL A 94 0.63 12.72 -16.96
N TRP A 95 0.79 13.43 -15.85
CA TRP A 95 0.42 14.83 -15.67
C TRP A 95 1.65 15.68 -15.34
N HIS A 96 1.92 16.72 -16.14
CA HIS A 96 3.05 17.64 -15.96
C HIS A 96 2.55 19.08 -16.19
N PRO A 97 2.29 19.88 -15.15
CA PRO A 97 1.88 21.27 -15.33
C PRO A 97 3.07 22.11 -15.80
N ASN A 98 2.79 23.35 -16.21
CA ASN A 98 3.83 24.34 -16.44
C ASN A 98 3.97 25.23 -15.20
N CYS A 99 5.15 25.25 -14.57
CA CYS A 99 5.39 25.99 -13.33
C CYS A 99 6.01 27.37 -13.59
N GLU A 100 5.58 28.41 -12.86
CA GLU A 100 6.14 29.76 -13.04
C GLU A 100 7.63 29.83 -12.65
N LYS A 101 8.05 28.97 -11.71
CA LYS A 101 9.46 28.70 -11.45
C LYS A 101 10.03 27.81 -12.56
N ASN A 102 10.69 28.43 -13.54
CA ASN A 102 11.30 27.77 -14.72
C ASN A 102 12.29 26.62 -14.40
N ASN A 103 12.80 26.54 -13.17
CA ASN A 103 13.69 25.49 -12.70
C ASN A 103 12.96 24.26 -12.10
N VAL A 104 11.62 24.27 -12.01
CA VAL A 104 10.85 23.22 -11.33
C VAL A 104 9.96 22.43 -12.30
N HIS A 105 10.16 21.12 -12.34
CA HIS A 105 9.30 20.15 -13.01
C HIS A 105 8.42 19.45 -11.98
N VAL A 106 7.10 19.63 -12.09
CA VAL A 106 6.14 18.84 -11.30
C VAL A 106 5.63 17.68 -12.17
N ILE A 107 5.53 16.49 -11.59
CA ILE A 107 5.06 15.27 -12.27
C ILE A 107 4.00 14.60 -11.40
N ARG A 108 2.98 13.98 -12.01
CA ARG A 108 2.13 12.98 -11.36
C ARG A 108 1.87 11.82 -12.32
N THR A 109 1.89 10.61 -11.77
CA THR A 109 1.33 9.41 -12.41
C THR A 109 0.88 8.40 -11.33
N HIS A 110 0.13 7.38 -11.75
CA HIS A 110 -0.22 6.22 -10.95
C HIS A 110 0.68 5.00 -11.22
N PHE A 111 1.66 5.12 -12.12
CA PHE A 111 2.51 4.02 -12.57
C PHE A 111 4.01 4.33 -12.41
N SER A 112 4.79 3.36 -11.94
CA SER A 112 6.21 3.56 -11.62
C SER A 112 7.12 3.65 -12.84
N ASP A 113 6.80 2.94 -13.93
CA ASP A 113 7.52 2.99 -15.19
C ASP A 113 7.33 4.35 -15.87
N GLU A 114 6.08 4.78 -16.04
CA GLU A 114 5.75 6.12 -16.56
C GLU A 114 6.37 7.26 -15.74
N GLY A 115 6.46 7.08 -14.42
CA GLY A 115 7.09 8.05 -13.53
C GLY A 115 8.59 8.16 -13.79
N GLY A 116 9.24 7.05 -14.12
CA GLY A 116 10.63 7.01 -14.52
C GLY A 116 10.85 7.71 -15.87
N ASP A 117 10.05 7.37 -16.87
CA ASP A 117 10.09 8.01 -18.20
C ASP A 117 9.89 9.53 -18.11
N ALA A 118 8.96 9.99 -17.27
CA ALA A 118 8.69 11.41 -17.04
C ALA A 118 9.86 12.13 -16.33
N ILE A 119 10.52 11.48 -15.36
CA ILE A 119 11.69 12.03 -14.68
C ILE A 119 12.90 12.09 -15.62
N GLU A 120 13.11 11.07 -16.45
CA GLU A 120 14.14 11.12 -17.50
C GLU A 120 13.86 12.24 -18.51
N TYR A 121 12.60 12.41 -18.93
CA TYR A 121 12.21 13.51 -19.80
C TYR A 121 12.50 14.86 -19.15
N ALA A 122 12.13 15.07 -17.89
CA ALA A 122 12.46 16.29 -17.16
C ALA A 122 13.98 16.54 -17.12
N ARG A 123 14.79 15.52 -16.78
CA ARG A 123 16.27 15.60 -16.76
C ARG A 123 16.87 15.98 -18.12
N LYS A 124 16.33 15.45 -19.23
CA LYS A 124 16.78 15.76 -20.59
C LYS A 124 16.48 17.21 -21.02
N ASN A 125 15.68 17.96 -20.27
CA ASN A 125 15.37 19.37 -20.49
C ASN A 125 16.12 20.32 -19.53
N ILE A 126 16.98 19.80 -18.66
CA ILE A 126 17.83 20.60 -17.77
C ILE A 126 19.12 20.98 -18.53
N PRO A 127 19.65 22.22 -18.38
CA PRO A 127 20.86 22.65 -19.09
C PRO A 127 22.10 21.79 -18.78
N ASP A 128 22.97 21.63 -19.78
CA ASP A 128 24.22 20.86 -19.65
C ASP A 128 25.11 21.41 -18.52
N GLY A 129 25.43 20.54 -17.56
CA GLY A 129 26.27 20.87 -16.41
C GLY A 129 25.51 21.32 -15.16
N GLU A 130 24.19 21.43 -15.22
CA GLU A 130 23.33 21.65 -14.05
C GLU A 130 22.79 20.31 -13.49
N GLU A 131 22.67 20.21 -12.17
CA GLU A 131 22.13 19.03 -11.48
C GLU A 131 20.70 19.28 -10.98
N ALA A 132 19.89 18.23 -11.02
CA ALA A 132 18.51 18.26 -10.52
C ALA A 132 18.41 17.61 -9.14
N GLN A 133 17.87 18.33 -8.16
CA GLN A 133 17.32 17.71 -6.96
C GLN A 133 16.03 16.98 -7.35
N CYS A 134 15.87 15.72 -6.97
CA CYS A 134 14.73 14.89 -7.36
C CYS A 134 14.00 14.34 -6.13
N LEU A 135 12.71 14.63 -6.06
CA LEU A 135 11.79 14.20 -5.01
C LEU A 135 10.65 13.41 -5.62
N ILE A 136 10.31 12.28 -5.00
CA ILE A 136 9.09 11.52 -5.24
C ILE A 136 8.28 11.49 -3.94
N MET A 137 7.00 11.82 -4.02
CA MET A 137 6.02 11.56 -2.97
C MET A 137 5.15 10.38 -3.37
N SER A 138 5.08 9.37 -2.52
CA SER A 138 4.19 8.22 -2.69
C SER A 138 3.48 7.87 -1.39
N GLY A 139 2.33 7.23 -1.47
CA GLY A 139 1.46 7.00 -0.33
C GLY A 139 0.90 5.59 -0.28
N ILE A 140 0.84 5.02 0.93
CA ILE A 140 0.14 3.77 1.21
C ILE A 140 -1.01 4.00 2.19
N ARG A 141 -2.09 3.27 2.00
CA ARG A 141 -3.33 3.34 2.78
C ARG A 141 -3.68 1.96 3.32
N ASN A 142 -4.57 1.85 4.28
CA ASN A 142 -5.26 0.59 4.54
C ASN A 142 -6.01 0.11 3.27
N PRO A 143 -5.83 -1.16 2.82
CA PRO A 143 -6.47 -1.71 1.62
C PRO A 143 -8.00 -1.61 1.61
N ARG A 144 -8.66 -1.76 2.77
CA ARG A 144 -10.12 -1.61 2.89
C ARG A 144 -10.54 -0.17 2.64
N ASP A 145 -9.93 0.77 3.35
CA ASP A 145 -10.22 2.19 3.25
C ASP A 145 -9.91 2.72 1.83
N TRP A 146 -8.88 2.16 1.19
CA TRP A 146 -8.56 2.36 -0.21
C TRP A 146 -9.70 1.86 -1.13
N ALA A 147 -10.14 0.62 -0.96
CA ALA A 147 -11.15 -0.01 -1.81
C ALA A 147 -12.48 0.72 -1.73
N ILE A 148 -12.94 1.07 -0.52
CA ILE A 148 -14.13 1.91 -0.31
C ILE A 148 -13.97 3.26 -1.02
N SER A 149 -12.80 3.90 -0.91
CA SER A 149 -12.54 5.18 -1.57
C SER A 149 -12.55 5.08 -3.10
N ARG A 150 -12.14 3.94 -3.67
CA ARG A 150 -12.13 3.66 -5.11
C ARG A 150 -13.54 3.32 -5.63
N PHE A 151 -14.28 2.49 -4.91
CA PHE A 151 -15.70 2.20 -5.14
C PHE A 151 -16.53 3.50 -5.20
N VAL A 152 -16.40 4.34 -4.17
CA VAL A 152 -17.11 5.62 -4.04
C VAL A 152 -16.67 6.66 -5.08
N GLU A 153 -15.51 6.49 -5.73
CA GLU A 153 -15.12 7.30 -6.89
C GLU A 153 -15.78 6.83 -8.19
N ARG A 154 -15.86 5.50 -8.39
CA ARG A 154 -16.50 4.89 -9.57
C ARG A 154 -18.00 5.20 -9.64
N PHE A 155 -18.69 5.10 -8.52
CA PHE A 155 -20.13 5.33 -8.39
C PHE A 155 -20.45 6.71 -7.77
N LYS A 156 -19.56 7.69 -7.98
CA LYS A 156 -19.69 9.03 -7.39
C LYS A 156 -21.03 9.70 -7.72
N ASP A 157 -21.53 9.55 -8.95
CA ASP A 157 -22.68 10.29 -9.41
C ASP A 157 -23.96 9.68 -8.80
N ASP A 158 -24.07 8.34 -8.80
CA ASP A 158 -25.11 7.58 -8.09
C ASP A 158 -25.22 7.95 -6.58
N PHE A 159 -24.08 8.05 -5.88
CA PHE A 159 -24.07 8.19 -4.42
C PHE A 159 -24.16 9.65 -3.94
N CYS A 160 -23.60 10.60 -4.68
CA CYS A 160 -23.64 12.00 -4.26
C CYS A 160 -25.04 12.62 -4.51
N ASP A 161 -25.80 12.10 -5.48
CA ASP A 161 -27.12 12.60 -5.87
C ASP A 161 -28.31 11.91 -5.17
N GLY A 162 -28.14 10.76 -4.50
CA GLY A 162 -29.30 9.98 -4.04
C GLY A 162 -29.11 9.01 -2.86
N ASN A 163 -30.23 8.72 -2.19
CA ASN A 163 -30.35 7.84 -1.03
C ASN A 163 -30.33 6.35 -1.45
N VAL A 164 -29.16 5.82 -1.82
CA VAL A 164 -28.99 4.36 -1.99
C VAL A 164 -29.08 3.69 -0.60
N PRO A 165 -29.98 2.73 -0.36
CA PRO A 165 -30.07 2.07 0.94
C PRO A 165 -28.77 1.37 1.32
N TYR A 166 -28.35 1.45 2.59
CA TYR A 166 -27.08 0.89 3.06
C TYR A 166 -26.84 -0.59 2.69
N GLU A 167 -27.87 -1.45 2.74
CA GLU A 167 -27.71 -2.86 2.34
C GLU A 167 -27.48 -3.03 0.83
N GLU A 168 -28.07 -2.16 0.00
CA GLU A 168 -27.80 -2.13 -1.44
C GLU A 168 -26.38 -1.60 -1.72
N LEU A 169 -25.96 -0.56 -1.00
CA LEU A 169 -24.58 -0.05 -1.04
C LEU A 169 -23.58 -1.15 -0.70
N LYS A 170 -23.85 -1.92 0.36
CA LYS A 170 -23.02 -3.03 0.82
C LYS A 170 -22.92 -4.13 -0.24
N GLN A 171 -24.03 -4.52 -0.85
CA GLN A 171 -24.06 -5.50 -1.95
C GLN A 171 -23.29 -5.01 -3.18
N ARG A 172 -23.47 -3.75 -3.60
CA ARG A 172 -22.70 -3.14 -4.70
C ARG A 172 -21.20 -3.06 -4.39
N PHE A 173 -20.82 -2.89 -3.12
CA PHE A 173 -19.41 -2.89 -2.73
C PHE A 173 -18.80 -4.30 -2.79
N HIS A 174 -19.52 -5.31 -2.31
CA HIS A 174 -19.14 -6.72 -2.49
C HIS A 174 -18.92 -7.06 -3.98
N GLU A 175 -19.89 -6.75 -4.84
CA GLU A 175 -19.79 -6.94 -6.30
C GLU A 175 -18.56 -6.22 -6.89
N PHE A 176 -18.26 -5.00 -6.44
CA PHE A 176 -17.06 -4.25 -6.85
C PHE A 176 -15.75 -4.94 -6.42
N LEU A 177 -15.69 -5.57 -5.25
CA LEU A 177 -14.50 -6.32 -4.80
C LEU A 177 -14.29 -7.61 -5.62
N MET A 178 -15.39 -8.25 -6.04
CA MET A 178 -15.35 -9.43 -6.90
C MET A 178 -14.94 -9.11 -8.36
N GLU A 179 -15.01 -7.85 -8.79
CA GLU A 179 -14.49 -7.37 -10.09
C GLU A 179 -12.95 -7.21 -10.11
N ASN A 180 -12.24 -8.32 -9.87
CA ASN A 180 -10.78 -8.45 -9.72
C ASN A 180 -9.93 -7.48 -10.58
N SER A 181 -10.18 -7.41 -11.89
CA SER A 181 -9.39 -6.61 -12.85
C SER A 181 -9.23 -5.12 -12.48
N ILE A 182 -10.23 -4.50 -11.86
CA ILE A 182 -10.21 -3.08 -11.52
C ILE A 182 -9.43 -2.83 -10.23
N VAL A 183 -9.47 -3.79 -9.30
CA VAL A 183 -8.69 -3.77 -8.06
C VAL A 183 -7.21 -3.93 -8.39
N GLN A 184 -6.84 -4.96 -9.16
CA GLN A 184 -5.44 -5.24 -9.51
C GLN A 184 -4.76 -4.06 -10.22
N VAL A 185 -5.32 -3.60 -11.35
CA VAL A 185 -4.73 -2.50 -12.14
C VAL A 185 -4.60 -1.21 -11.31
N SER A 186 -5.53 -0.96 -10.38
CA SER A 186 -5.50 0.25 -9.55
C SER A 186 -4.52 0.16 -8.38
N LEU A 187 -4.16 -1.05 -7.91
CA LEU A 187 -3.24 -1.28 -6.79
C LEU A 187 -1.78 -1.39 -7.20
N LEU A 188 -1.52 -2.08 -8.31
CA LEU A 188 -0.18 -2.51 -8.74
C LEU A 188 0.68 -1.40 -9.34
N GLY A 189 0.10 -0.27 -9.72
CA GLY A 189 0.77 0.72 -10.59
C GLY A 189 2.06 1.32 -10.03
N ALA A 190 2.03 1.85 -8.81
CA ALA A 190 3.16 2.64 -8.28
C ALA A 190 4.01 1.91 -7.23
N ILE A 191 3.40 1.40 -6.16
CA ILE A 191 4.14 0.93 -4.97
C ILE A 191 5.10 -0.23 -5.30
N PRO A 192 4.68 -1.35 -5.93
CA PRO A 192 5.57 -2.49 -6.15
C PRO A 192 6.80 -2.13 -7.00
N GLY A 193 6.61 -1.31 -8.04
CA GLY A 193 7.70 -0.83 -8.88
C GLY A 193 8.62 0.16 -8.15
N LEU A 194 8.07 1.12 -7.39
CA LEU A 194 8.89 2.03 -6.59
C LEU A 194 9.73 1.29 -5.54
N MET A 195 9.18 0.32 -4.82
CA MET A 195 9.93 -0.49 -3.85
C MET A 195 11.12 -1.19 -4.52
N LYS A 196 10.88 -1.79 -5.69
CA LYS A 196 11.92 -2.44 -6.52
C LYS A 196 13.01 -1.44 -6.98
N GLU A 197 12.62 -0.31 -7.55
CA GLU A 197 13.56 0.70 -8.06
C GLU A 197 14.42 1.31 -6.94
N PHE A 198 13.85 1.46 -5.73
CA PHE A 198 14.55 1.96 -4.54
C PHE A 198 15.26 0.87 -3.73
N GLY A 199 15.28 -0.39 -4.20
CA GLY A 199 16.03 -1.48 -3.58
C GLY A 199 15.52 -1.92 -2.21
N THR A 200 14.21 -1.85 -1.97
CA THR A 200 13.58 -2.18 -0.68
C THR A 200 12.33 -3.04 -0.86
N THR A 201 11.74 -3.52 0.24
CA THR A 201 10.45 -4.23 0.23
C THR A 201 9.35 -3.42 0.92
N LEU A 202 8.09 -3.76 0.65
CA LEU A 202 6.98 -3.10 1.31
C LEU A 202 6.97 -3.38 2.83
N GLN A 203 7.40 -4.57 3.24
CA GLN A 203 7.50 -5.00 4.64
C GLN A 203 8.49 -4.11 5.40
N ASP A 204 9.72 -3.95 4.89
CA ASP A 204 10.75 -3.10 5.51
C ASP A 204 10.23 -1.66 5.67
N GLN A 205 9.58 -1.13 4.64
CA GLN A 205 9.03 0.22 4.71
C GLN A 205 7.86 0.35 5.69
N MET A 206 7.01 -0.67 5.83
CA MET A 206 5.93 -0.67 6.82
C MET A 206 6.45 -0.74 8.27
N GLU A 207 7.58 -1.40 8.52
CA GLU A 207 8.26 -1.34 9.82
C GLU A 207 8.79 0.09 10.10
N ILE A 208 9.50 0.70 9.14
CA ILE A 208 10.02 2.07 9.26
C ILE A 208 8.87 3.09 9.43
N LEU A 209 7.78 2.96 8.67
CA LEU A 209 6.57 3.79 8.78
C LEU A 209 5.99 3.74 10.19
N LYS A 210 5.93 2.54 10.80
CA LYS A 210 5.42 2.34 12.16
C LYS A 210 6.32 3.01 13.21
N GLU A 211 7.64 2.89 13.08
CA GLU A 211 8.61 3.51 14.00
C GLU A 211 8.58 5.05 13.90
N ASN A 212 8.59 5.58 12.68
CA ASN A 212 8.62 7.02 12.39
C ASN A 212 7.23 7.71 12.45
N LYS A 213 6.18 6.97 12.82
CA LYS A 213 4.79 7.47 12.94
C LYS A 213 4.28 8.05 11.62
N GLY A 214 4.41 7.27 10.56
CA GLY A 214 3.70 7.44 9.28
C GLY A 214 4.51 7.95 8.09
N TYR A 215 5.85 7.98 8.16
CA TYR A 215 6.69 8.28 6.98
C TYR A 215 8.01 7.52 6.95
N SER A 216 8.54 7.29 5.75
CA SER A 216 9.94 6.91 5.51
C SER A 216 10.52 7.76 4.39
N LEU A 217 11.85 7.93 4.40
CA LEU A 217 12.59 8.64 3.37
C LEU A 217 13.68 7.70 2.85
N ILE A 218 13.73 7.51 1.53
CA ILE A 218 14.60 6.52 0.88
C ILE A 218 15.34 7.20 -0.28
N THR A 219 16.66 7.17 -0.29
CA THR A 219 17.44 7.70 -1.43
C THR A 219 17.73 6.58 -2.43
N ASN A 220 17.44 6.79 -3.71
CA ASN A 220 17.81 5.86 -4.76
C ASN A 220 19.32 5.94 -5.05
N THR A 221 20.06 4.90 -4.66
CA THR A 221 21.51 4.77 -4.90
C THR A 221 21.85 3.92 -6.12
N GLY A 222 20.84 3.39 -6.82
CA GLY A 222 21.00 2.55 -8.00
C GLY A 222 21.20 3.33 -9.31
N ASP A 223 21.31 2.58 -10.40
CA ASP A 223 21.21 3.10 -11.76
C ASP A 223 19.77 2.98 -12.27
N GLY A 224 19.36 3.88 -13.15
CA GLY A 224 18.00 3.91 -13.72
C GLY A 224 17.37 5.30 -13.70
N PRO A 225 16.09 5.42 -14.10
CA PRO A 225 15.41 6.70 -14.22
C PRO A 225 15.28 7.43 -12.87
N TYR A 226 15.21 6.67 -11.77
CA TYR A 226 15.07 7.20 -10.41
C TYR A 226 16.39 7.46 -9.67
N ARG A 227 17.55 7.18 -10.28
CA ARG A 227 18.88 7.39 -9.67
C ARG A 227 19.01 8.77 -9.02
N GLY A 228 19.43 8.83 -7.75
CA GLY A 228 19.60 10.09 -7.01
C GLY A 228 18.31 10.82 -6.61
N CYS A 229 17.14 10.23 -6.83
CA CYS A 229 15.89 10.74 -6.26
C CYS A 229 15.72 10.31 -4.79
N GLU A 230 15.08 11.17 -3.99
CA GLU A 230 14.57 10.82 -2.67
C GLU A 230 13.07 10.47 -2.77
N LEU A 231 12.67 9.35 -2.17
CA LEU A 231 11.28 8.92 -2.05
C LEU A 231 10.79 9.19 -0.62
N LEU A 232 9.92 10.18 -0.47
CA LEU A 232 9.08 10.33 0.71
C LEU A 232 7.88 9.39 0.57
N PHE A 233 7.89 8.30 1.34
CA PHE A 233 6.79 7.35 1.40
C PHE A 233 5.94 7.63 2.64
N LEU A 234 4.64 7.78 2.46
CA LEU A 234 3.70 8.25 3.49
C LEU A 234 2.61 7.24 3.79
N GLN A 235 2.27 7.09 5.07
CA GLN A 235 1.10 6.32 5.49
C GLN A 235 -0.12 7.25 5.66
N MET A 236 -1.22 6.93 4.97
CA MET A 236 -2.46 7.73 4.96
C MET A 236 -3.12 7.86 6.33
N GLU A 237 -2.99 6.85 7.18
CA GLU A 237 -3.55 6.82 8.53
C GLU A 237 -2.94 7.94 9.40
N TYR A 238 -1.74 8.41 9.05
CA TYR A 238 -1.03 9.52 9.68
C TYR A 238 -1.17 10.85 8.93
N HIS A 239 -2.20 11.01 8.06
CA HIS A 239 -2.45 12.25 7.29
C HIS A 239 -2.51 13.53 8.12
N TYR A 240 -2.84 13.44 9.42
CA TYR A 240 -2.84 14.57 10.35
C TYR A 240 -1.43 15.15 10.59
N ARG A 241 -0.37 14.36 10.36
CA ARG A 241 1.04 14.78 10.42
C ARG A 241 1.63 15.18 9.07
N TRP A 242 0.95 14.92 7.95
CA TRP A 242 1.53 15.15 6.62
C TRP A 242 1.98 16.58 6.39
N LYS A 243 1.34 17.57 7.03
CA LYS A 243 1.84 18.94 7.04
C LYS A 243 3.24 19.05 7.66
N GLU A 244 3.39 18.61 8.90
CA GLU A 244 4.66 18.58 9.64
C GLU A 244 5.76 17.83 8.86
N ILE A 245 5.40 16.70 8.25
CA ILE A 245 6.33 15.85 7.49
C ILE A 245 6.73 16.51 6.18
N ILE A 246 5.78 16.93 5.33
CA ILE A 246 6.07 17.48 3.99
C ILE A 246 6.78 18.84 4.11
N GLU A 247 6.26 19.77 4.93
CA GLU A 247 6.88 21.09 5.12
C GLU A 247 8.21 21.00 5.89
N GLY A 248 8.39 19.93 6.69
CA GLY A 248 9.65 19.61 7.36
C GLY A 248 10.70 19.06 6.40
N GLN A 249 10.36 18.02 5.64
CA GLN A 249 11.27 17.37 4.68
C GLN A 249 11.65 18.31 3.52
N PHE A 250 10.74 19.19 3.08
CA PHE A 250 10.91 19.99 1.87
C PHE A 250 10.57 21.47 2.12
N PRO A 251 11.55 22.25 2.64
CA PRO A 251 11.35 23.66 2.96
C PRO A 251 10.88 24.48 1.75
N GLY A 252 9.71 25.10 1.84
CA GLY A 252 9.12 25.87 0.74
C GLY A 252 8.00 25.13 -0.01
N ILE A 253 7.81 23.82 0.22
CA ILE A 253 6.53 23.16 -0.07
C ILE A 253 5.56 23.47 1.07
N SER A 254 4.34 23.91 0.75
CA SER A 254 3.23 24.03 1.70
C SER A 254 2.21 22.91 1.48
N TYR A 255 1.71 22.34 2.57
CA TYR A 255 0.76 21.24 2.50
C TYR A 255 -0.66 21.69 2.15
N ALA A 256 -1.11 21.33 0.95
CA ALA A 256 -2.48 21.50 0.50
C ALA A 256 -3.36 20.33 0.98
N LYS A 257 -4.16 20.59 2.02
CA LYS A 257 -5.16 19.62 2.49
C LYS A 257 -6.27 19.44 1.45
N ASN A 258 -6.61 18.19 1.13
CA ASN A 258 -7.83 17.88 0.37
C ASN A 258 -9.09 18.15 1.20
N GLU A 259 -10.14 18.61 0.54
CA GLU A 259 -11.53 18.53 1.02
C GLU A 259 -11.89 17.07 1.37
N LYS A 260 -12.69 16.89 2.42
CA LYS A 260 -13.18 15.57 2.81
C LYS A 260 -14.22 15.05 1.82
N ARG A 261 -14.42 13.73 1.78
CA ARG A 261 -15.44 13.13 0.90
C ARG A 261 -16.86 13.53 1.32
N GLN A 262 -17.09 13.62 2.64
CA GLN A 262 -18.32 14.09 3.27
C GLN A 262 -18.67 15.53 2.88
N GLU A 263 -17.66 16.41 2.74
CA GLU A 263 -17.85 17.81 2.33
C GLU A 263 -18.30 17.93 0.86
N ARG A 264 -17.88 16.98 0.01
CA ARG A 264 -18.26 16.92 -1.42
C ARG A 264 -19.60 16.22 -1.68
N CYS A 265 -19.96 15.25 -0.84
CA CYS A 265 -21.14 14.40 -1.02
C CYS A 265 -21.87 14.22 0.33
N PRO A 266 -22.53 15.27 0.84
CA PRO A 266 -23.10 15.28 2.19
C PRO A 266 -24.22 14.24 2.38
N ASN A 267 -25.00 13.95 1.33
CA ASN A 267 -26.06 12.94 1.36
C ASN A 267 -25.55 11.52 1.63
N PHE A 268 -24.26 11.27 1.35
CA PHE A 268 -23.60 9.98 1.49
C PHE A 268 -22.61 9.95 2.67
N ALA A 269 -22.53 11.01 3.47
CA ALA A 269 -21.54 11.13 4.54
C ALA A 269 -21.71 10.03 5.61
N ASP A 270 -22.94 9.82 6.07
CA ASP A 270 -23.26 8.85 7.13
C ASP A 270 -23.02 7.41 6.66
N ASP A 271 -23.49 7.04 5.46
CA ASP A 271 -23.28 5.71 4.88
C ASP A 271 -21.80 5.44 4.54
N TYR A 272 -21.05 6.46 4.12
CA TYR A 272 -19.59 6.37 3.95
C TYR A 272 -18.87 6.10 5.27
N GLU A 273 -19.21 6.82 6.34
CA GLU A 273 -18.61 6.59 7.66
C GLU A 273 -19.00 5.21 8.21
N ARG A 274 -20.24 4.78 7.95
CA ARG A 274 -20.74 3.47 8.36
C ARG A 274 -20.04 2.32 7.64
N ILE A 275 -19.89 2.37 6.32
CA ILE A 275 -19.19 1.29 5.58
C ILE A 275 -17.69 1.24 5.92
N MET A 276 -17.06 2.41 6.17
CA MET A 276 -15.67 2.50 6.65
C MET A 276 -15.47 1.89 8.06
N ALA A 277 -16.50 1.94 8.91
CA ALA A 277 -16.46 1.41 10.26
C ALA A 277 -16.86 -0.07 10.35
N GLU A 278 -17.91 -0.49 9.63
CA GLU A 278 -18.57 -1.79 9.78
C GLU A 278 -18.12 -2.86 8.77
N TYR A 279 -17.52 -2.50 7.63
CA TYR A 279 -17.14 -3.51 6.63
C TYR A 279 -15.82 -4.19 7.00
N GLU A 280 -15.81 -5.52 6.91
CA GLU A 280 -14.62 -6.37 6.93
C GLU A 280 -14.67 -7.22 5.65
N PHE A 281 -13.52 -7.43 5.01
CA PHE A 281 -13.47 -8.31 3.83
C PHE A 281 -13.74 -9.76 4.22
N SER A 282 -14.54 -10.46 3.42
CA SER A 282 -14.69 -11.91 3.55
C SER A 282 -13.46 -12.64 3.00
N ASP A 283 -13.26 -13.90 3.37
CA ASP A 283 -12.17 -14.71 2.80
C ASP A 283 -12.33 -14.86 1.27
N GLU A 284 -13.55 -14.99 0.75
CA GLU A 284 -13.86 -15.00 -0.69
C GLU A 284 -13.45 -13.70 -1.40
N GLU A 285 -13.71 -12.54 -0.79
CA GLU A 285 -13.26 -11.24 -1.32
C GLU A 285 -11.74 -11.11 -1.29
N ILE A 286 -11.09 -11.57 -0.22
CA ILE A 286 -9.63 -11.59 -0.11
C ILE A 286 -9.01 -12.47 -1.20
N GLU A 287 -9.58 -13.66 -1.46
CA GLU A 287 -9.14 -14.52 -2.56
C GLU A 287 -9.34 -13.84 -3.92
N ALA A 288 -10.51 -13.23 -4.17
CA ALA A 288 -10.80 -12.52 -5.41
C ALA A 288 -9.86 -11.34 -5.68
N ILE A 289 -9.51 -10.57 -4.64
CA ILE A 289 -8.56 -9.45 -4.70
C ILE A 289 -7.13 -9.91 -4.97
N ILE A 290 -6.70 -11.02 -4.35
CA ILE A 290 -5.32 -11.54 -4.47
C ILE A 290 -5.10 -12.29 -5.80
N ALA A 291 -6.14 -12.83 -6.42
CA ALA A 291 -6.08 -13.84 -7.49
C ALA A 291 -5.08 -13.54 -8.64
N GLY A 292 -3.83 -14.00 -8.47
CA GLY A 292 -2.74 -13.91 -9.44
C GLY A 292 -1.52 -13.06 -9.02
N GLU A 293 -1.60 -12.26 -7.95
CA GLU A 293 -0.66 -11.16 -7.72
C GLU A 293 -0.11 -11.09 -6.28
N ASP A 294 1.11 -11.60 -6.08
CA ASP A 294 1.76 -11.69 -4.77
C ASP A 294 2.00 -10.33 -4.11
N SER A 295 2.18 -9.25 -4.87
CA SER A 295 2.37 -7.92 -4.29
C SER A 295 1.09 -7.35 -3.65
N ILE A 296 -0.10 -7.77 -4.10
CA ILE A 296 -1.38 -7.45 -3.46
C ILE A 296 -1.54 -8.25 -2.17
N ARG A 297 -1.16 -9.53 -2.18
CA ARG A 297 -1.09 -10.35 -0.95
C ARG A 297 -0.21 -9.68 0.10
N GLN A 298 1.01 -9.29 -0.26
CA GLN A 298 1.92 -8.57 0.63
C GLN A 298 1.32 -7.27 1.17
N TYR A 299 0.60 -6.51 0.34
CA TYR A 299 -0.06 -5.28 0.75
C TYR A 299 -1.21 -5.51 1.75
N LEU A 300 -1.97 -6.60 1.61
CA LEU A 300 -2.97 -7.01 2.59
C LEU A 300 -2.30 -7.47 3.90
N GLU A 301 -1.26 -8.31 3.80
CA GLU A 301 -0.53 -8.89 4.93
C GLU A 301 0.11 -7.83 5.83
N VAL A 302 0.72 -6.77 5.29
CA VAL A 302 1.31 -5.67 6.11
C VAL A 302 0.26 -4.84 6.85
N TYR A 303 -1.02 -4.94 6.49
CA TYR A 303 -2.15 -4.38 7.25
C TYR A 303 -2.86 -5.41 8.15
N GLY A 304 -2.34 -6.64 8.24
CA GLY A 304 -2.95 -7.72 9.01
C GLY A 304 -4.23 -8.28 8.37
N ILE A 305 -4.49 -7.98 7.09
CA ILE A 305 -5.60 -8.52 6.33
C ILE A 305 -5.10 -9.78 5.63
N GLY A 306 -5.73 -10.92 5.87
CA GLY A 306 -5.37 -12.19 5.26
C GLY A 306 -6.43 -13.24 5.52
N LEU A 307 -6.37 -14.32 4.75
CA LEU A 307 -7.27 -15.45 4.89
C LEU A 307 -7.19 -15.98 6.32
N LYS A 308 -8.34 -16.10 6.98
CA LYS A 308 -8.45 -16.75 8.28
C LYS A 308 -8.08 -18.20 8.05
N LYS A 309 -6.86 -18.60 8.45
CA LYS A 309 -6.52 -20.01 8.55
C LYS A 309 -7.54 -20.64 9.47
N GLU A 310 -8.33 -21.58 8.95
CA GLU A 310 -9.12 -22.44 9.80
C GLU A 310 -8.18 -23.02 10.85
N GLU A 311 -8.43 -22.70 12.13
CA GLU A 311 -7.79 -23.40 13.22
C GLU A 311 -8.29 -24.84 13.14
N VAL A 312 -7.52 -25.70 12.46
CA VAL A 312 -7.74 -27.14 12.41
C VAL A 312 -7.70 -27.60 13.86
N SER A 313 -8.88 -27.72 14.45
CA SER A 313 -8.99 -28.08 15.86
C SER A 313 -8.26 -29.40 16.10
N ASP A 314 -7.44 -29.45 17.16
CA ASP A 314 -6.59 -30.61 17.48
C ASP A 314 -7.37 -31.95 17.58
N SER A 315 -8.71 -31.87 17.72
CA SER A 315 -9.63 -33.01 17.66
C SER A 315 -9.63 -33.79 16.33
N GLU A 316 -9.25 -33.18 15.20
CA GLU A 316 -9.07 -33.91 13.93
C GLU A 316 -7.75 -34.70 13.88
N GLU A 317 -6.71 -34.23 14.57
CA GLU A 317 -5.42 -34.93 14.62
C GLU A 317 -5.48 -36.12 15.59
N GLU A 318 -6.18 -35.98 16.72
CA GLU A 318 -6.51 -37.13 17.59
C GLU A 318 -7.38 -38.19 16.87
N ALA A 319 -8.36 -37.80 16.06
CA ALA A 319 -9.18 -38.75 15.30
C ALA A 319 -8.36 -39.57 14.29
N LYS A 320 -7.40 -38.94 13.60
CA LYS A 320 -6.48 -39.61 12.66
C LYS A 320 -5.45 -40.49 13.39
N ALA A 321 -4.99 -40.08 14.58
CA ALA A 321 -4.14 -40.89 15.45
C ALA A 321 -4.87 -42.14 16.00
N GLU A 322 -6.14 -42.02 16.39
CA GLU A 322 -6.89 -43.15 16.92
C GLU A 322 -7.21 -44.19 15.83
N MET A 323 -7.51 -43.78 14.59
CA MET A 323 -7.71 -44.70 13.47
C MET A 323 -6.44 -45.47 13.11
N THR A 324 -5.28 -44.81 13.03
CA THR A 324 -4.00 -45.47 12.72
C THR A 324 -3.50 -46.40 13.83
N SER A 325 -4.02 -46.26 15.06
CA SER A 325 -3.73 -47.19 16.16
C SER A 325 -4.45 -48.55 16.05
N LYS A 326 -5.62 -48.60 15.40
CA LYS A 326 -6.50 -49.78 15.35
C LYS A 326 -6.21 -50.75 14.20
N GLU A 327 -5.47 -50.30 13.18
CA GLU A 327 -5.18 -51.11 11.97
C GLU A 327 -3.95 -52.04 12.11
N LYS A 328 -3.16 -51.91 13.19
CA LYS A 328 -1.94 -52.73 13.41
C LYS A 328 -2.17 -54.07 14.12
N ALA A 329 -3.41 -54.56 14.20
CA ALA A 329 -3.78 -55.76 14.96
C ALA A 329 -4.48 -56.85 14.12
N VAL A 330 -3.90 -57.24 12.98
CA VAL A 330 -4.28 -58.48 12.26
C VAL A 330 -3.02 -59.33 11.98
N PRO A 331 -2.92 -60.58 12.46
CA PRO A 331 -1.74 -61.41 12.29
C PRO A 331 -1.64 -62.01 10.89
N MET A 332 -0.40 -62.19 10.40
CA MET A 332 -0.11 -62.83 9.12
C MET A 332 -0.62 -64.29 9.06
N LEU A 333 -1.35 -64.63 8.00
CA LEU A 333 -1.45 -65.99 7.50
C LEU A 333 -1.03 -66.02 6.03
N ARG A 334 -0.25 -67.03 5.67
CA ARG A 334 0.58 -67.07 4.45
C ARG A 334 0.16 -68.23 3.57
N MET A 335 -0.36 -67.96 2.37
CA MET A 335 -0.58 -68.84 1.20
C MET A 335 -1.33 -67.98 0.15
N GLY A 336 -1.15 -68.08 -1.16
CA GLY A 336 -0.19 -68.86 -1.96
C GLY A 336 -0.71 -69.03 -3.41
N SER A 337 0.16 -68.79 -4.40
CA SER A 337 0.01 -69.10 -5.84
C SER A 337 -0.97 -68.30 -6.73
N ALA A 338 -0.69 -68.44 -8.04
CA ALA A 338 -1.53 -68.21 -9.22
C ALA A 338 -1.57 -66.81 -9.87
N GLU A 339 -1.23 -66.82 -11.16
CA GLU A 339 -1.22 -65.72 -12.12
C GLU A 339 -2.66 -65.34 -12.55
N ALA A 340 -2.84 -64.08 -12.97
CA ALA A 340 -3.86 -63.72 -13.95
C ALA A 340 -3.48 -62.38 -14.63
N GLU A 341 -3.18 -62.42 -15.92
CA GLU A 341 -3.22 -61.22 -16.76
C GLU A 341 -4.67 -60.80 -16.97
N VAL A 342 -4.98 -59.50 -16.82
CA VAL A 342 -6.24 -58.92 -17.32
C VAL A 342 -5.92 -57.56 -17.94
N GLU A 343 -5.97 -57.51 -19.28
CA GLU A 343 -6.11 -56.24 -20.00
C GLU A 343 -7.41 -55.55 -19.58
N PHE A 344 -7.37 -54.23 -19.39
CA PHE A 344 -8.59 -53.43 -19.47
C PHE A 344 -8.37 -52.22 -20.37
N SER A 345 -9.21 -52.12 -21.39
CA SER A 345 -9.14 -51.13 -22.45
C SER A 345 -10.42 -50.29 -22.48
N LEU A 346 -10.29 -49.03 -22.92
CA LEU A 346 -11.37 -48.08 -23.23
C LEU A 346 -12.27 -47.64 -22.05
N ALA A 347 -12.89 -46.45 -22.04
CA ALA A 347 -12.86 -45.34 -23.01
C ALA A 347 -12.93 -43.98 -22.29
N ARG A 348 -12.30 -42.95 -22.86
CA ARG A 348 -12.63 -41.55 -22.54
C ARG A 348 -14.01 -41.21 -23.13
N LYS A 349 -14.88 -40.59 -22.35
CA LYS A 349 -16.00 -39.79 -22.85
C LYS A 349 -15.75 -38.33 -22.53
N LEU A 350 -15.49 -37.54 -23.57
CA LEU A 350 -15.61 -36.08 -23.53
C LEU A 350 -17.09 -35.71 -23.67
N PRO A 351 -17.64 -34.77 -22.87
CA PRO A 351 -18.89 -34.10 -23.21
C PRO A 351 -18.62 -33.08 -24.32
N SER A 352 -19.53 -33.01 -25.29
CA SER A 352 -19.49 -32.09 -26.42
C SER A 352 -19.94 -30.68 -26.03
N THR A 353 -19.33 -29.67 -26.66
CA THR A 353 -19.85 -28.30 -26.73
C THR A 353 -21.16 -28.26 -27.51
N GLU A 354 -22.22 -27.70 -26.92
CA GLU A 354 -23.37 -27.19 -27.68
C GLU A 354 -23.34 -25.67 -27.69
N GLU A 355 -23.25 -25.10 -28.88
CA GLU A 355 -23.44 -23.68 -29.13
C GLU A 355 -24.93 -23.32 -28.93
N LYS A 356 -25.20 -22.19 -28.28
CA LYS A 356 -26.51 -21.52 -28.37
C LYS A 356 -26.31 -20.06 -28.75
N GLU A 357 -26.91 -19.69 -29.87
CA GLU A 357 -26.85 -18.35 -30.43
C GLU A 357 -27.76 -17.34 -29.71
N SER A 358 -27.42 -16.06 -29.87
CA SER A 358 -28.27 -14.87 -29.75
C SER A 358 -28.66 -14.37 -28.34
N PRO A 359 -28.97 -13.06 -28.19
CA PRO A 359 -29.14 -12.05 -29.25
C PRO A 359 -28.16 -10.87 -29.25
N ASN A 360 -28.17 -10.14 -30.37
CA ASN A 360 -27.42 -8.92 -30.64
C ASN A 360 -27.47 -7.88 -29.52
N TYR A 361 -26.29 -7.40 -29.09
CA TYR A 361 -26.12 -6.09 -28.45
C TYR A 361 -25.18 -5.24 -29.32
N THR A 362 -25.57 -4.00 -29.62
CA THR A 362 -24.84 -3.12 -30.54
C THR A 362 -24.33 -1.87 -29.82
N PRO A 363 -23.05 -1.82 -29.41
CA PRO A 363 -22.43 -0.58 -28.95
C PRO A 363 -22.02 0.28 -30.15
N SER A 364 -22.52 1.52 -30.12
CA SER A 364 -22.16 2.71 -30.91
C SER A 364 -20.86 2.70 -31.72
N ARG A 365 -20.97 3.19 -32.96
CA ARG A 365 -19.86 3.51 -33.90
C ARG A 365 -18.61 4.07 -33.21
N LEU A 366 -17.56 3.26 -33.12
CA LEU A 366 -16.19 3.77 -33.04
C LEU A 366 -15.80 4.33 -34.42
N LEU A 367 -15.62 5.65 -34.49
CA LEU A 367 -14.96 6.30 -35.63
C LEU A 367 -13.51 5.80 -35.69
N ARG A 368 -13.17 5.06 -36.74
CA ARG A 368 -11.77 4.82 -37.10
C ARG A 368 -11.17 6.14 -37.54
N HIS A 369 -10.49 6.84 -36.64
CA HIS A 369 -9.54 7.86 -37.05
C HIS A 369 -8.29 7.16 -37.60
N GLU A 370 -7.97 7.49 -38.84
CA GLU A 370 -6.72 7.07 -39.48
C GLU A 370 -5.55 7.69 -38.73
N LYS A 371 -4.45 6.93 -38.58
CA LYS A 371 -3.24 7.42 -37.92
C LYS A 371 -2.60 8.50 -38.79
N MET A 372 -2.82 9.78 -38.45
CA MET A 372 -1.99 10.87 -38.96
C MET A 372 -0.55 10.67 -38.49
N SER A 373 0.40 10.92 -39.39
CA SER A 373 1.82 10.97 -39.06
C SER A 373 2.11 12.17 -38.16
N ALA A 374 3.15 12.08 -37.34
CA ALA A 374 3.68 13.25 -36.62
C ALA A 374 4.05 14.40 -37.59
N ILE A 375 4.42 14.08 -38.83
CA ILE A 375 4.68 15.06 -39.90
C ILE A 375 3.39 15.79 -40.29
N ASP A 376 2.25 15.10 -40.37
CA ASP A 376 0.96 15.72 -40.72
C ASP A 376 0.46 16.65 -39.62
N MET A 377 0.77 16.34 -38.35
CA MET A 377 0.45 17.22 -37.21
C MET A 377 1.31 18.49 -37.21
N ILE A 378 2.60 18.39 -37.56
CA ILE A 378 3.50 19.55 -37.67
C ILE A 378 3.07 20.47 -38.82
N MET A 379 2.76 19.92 -40.00
CA MET A 379 2.36 20.72 -41.16
C MET A 379 1.05 21.50 -40.89
N LYS A 380 0.12 20.92 -40.12
CA LYS A 380 -1.18 21.53 -39.80
C LYS A 380 -1.14 22.58 -38.68
N ALA A 381 0.02 22.77 -38.04
CA ALA A 381 0.28 23.82 -37.06
C ALA A 381 1.06 25.02 -37.65
N LEU A 382 1.38 24.96 -38.94
CA LEU A 382 2.09 26.00 -39.72
C LEU A 382 1.18 26.66 -40.78
N GLU A 383 -0.09 26.27 -40.83
CA GLU A 383 -1.21 26.93 -41.55
C GLU A 383 -2.08 27.73 -40.57
#